data_AF-A0A1V5NCE5-F1
#
_entry.id   AF-A0A1V5NCE5-F1
#
_cell.length_a   1.000
_cell.length_b   1.000
_cell.length_c   1.000
_cell.angle_alpha   90.00
_cell.angle_beta   90.00
_cell.angle_gamma   90.00
#
_symmetry.space_group_name_H-M   'P 1'
#
loop_
_entity.id
_entity.type
_entity.pdbx_description
1 polymer ?
#
loop_
_entity_poly.entity_id
_entity_poly.type
_entity_poly.pdbx_seq_one_letter_code
_entity_poly.pdbx_strand_id
1 'polypeptide(L)'
;MLGTKSAIVMTDEQAKDAFKKREASPFKVEITNETKEIAGYTCKKAILKDESTQTSFEVYFTDKVNSYAQMMTEWKELKGCPMQFTIEQGGMKFQMIAKSVTAEQVTADRFKIPSDYKVVTQEEMMKMLGGSNKE
;
A
#
# COMPACT_ATOMS: atom_id res chain seq x y z
N MET A 1 -23.44 -1.90 15.68
CA MET A 1 -22.54 -2.80 16.43
C MET A 1 -21.27 -2.04 16.75
N LEU A 2 -20.90 -1.93 18.03
CA LEU A 2 -19.61 -1.38 18.46
C LEU A 2 -18.51 -2.32 17.97
N GLY A 3 -17.65 -1.84 17.08
CA GLY A 3 -16.57 -2.65 16.51
C GLY A 3 -15.55 -3.02 17.58
N THR A 4 -15.25 -4.32 17.70
CA THR A 4 -14.15 -4.81 18.54
C THR A 4 -12.82 -4.31 17.98
N LYS A 5 -12.01 -3.64 18.81
CA LYS A 5 -10.64 -3.24 18.42
C LYS A 5 -9.76 -4.48 18.42
N SER A 6 -9.31 -4.90 17.24
CA SER A 6 -8.45 -6.07 17.05
C SER A 6 -7.14 -5.68 16.39
N ALA A 7 -6.05 -6.37 16.73
CA ALA A 7 -4.74 -6.20 16.11
C ALA A 7 -4.15 -7.56 15.71
N ILE A 8 -3.45 -7.61 14.59
CA ILE A 8 -2.59 -8.74 14.22
C ILE A 8 -1.14 -8.26 14.35
N VAL A 9 -0.31 -9.09 14.98
CA VAL A 9 1.15 -8.89 15.01
C VAL A 9 1.77 -9.75 13.91
N MET A 10 2.52 -9.12 13.03
CA MET A 10 3.33 -9.82 12.02
C MET A 10 4.81 -9.59 12.34
N THR A 11 5.59 -10.68 12.35
CA THR A 11 7.05 -10.60 12.38
C THR A 11 7.61 -10.18 11.03
N ASP A 12 8.84 -9.66 11.01
CA ASP A 12 9.54 -9.33 9.76
C ASP A 12 9.65 -10.51 8.80
N GLU A 13 9.85 -11.72 9.32
CA GLU A 13 9.88 -12.96 8.52
C GLU A 13 8.52 -13.25 7.89
N GLN A 14 7.44 -13.15 8.67
CA GLN A 14 6.08 -13.33 8.16
C GLN A 14 5.71 -12.26 7.13
N ALA A 15 6.13 -11.00 7.33
CA ALA A 15 5.92 -9.92 6.37
C ALA A 15 6.67 -10.16 5.04
N LYS A 16 7.92 -10.62 5.13
CA LYS A 16 8.74 -10.98 3.95
C LYS A 16 8.17 -12.20 3.23
N ASP A 17 7.72 -13.21 3.95
CA ASP A 17 7.13 -14.40 3.35
C ASP A 17 5.76 -14.12 2.73
N ALA A 18 4.93 -13.28 3.36
CA ALA A 18 3.71 -12.78 2.75
C ALA A 18 4.02 -11.99 1.46
N PHE A 19 5.09 -11.20 1.44
CA PHE A 19 5.52 -10.49 0.23
C PHE A 19 5.96 -11.44 -0.89
N LYS A 20 6.69 -12.52 -0.58
CA LYS A 20 7.10 -13.55 -1.56
C LYS A 20 5.92 -14.33 -2.11
N LYS A 21 4.92 -14.61 -1.28
CA LYS A 21 3.72 -15.39 -1.64
C LYS A 21 2.66 -14.57 -2.37
N ARG A 22 2.83 -13.25 -2.49
CA ARG A 22 1.91 -12.40 -3.29
C ARG A 22 2.06 -12.74 -4.77
N GLU A 23 0.92 -12.80 -5.44
CA GLU A 23 0.86 -12.99 -6.89
C GLU A 23 1.63 -11.91 -7.64
N ALA A 24 1.91 -12.18 -8.91
CA ALA A 24 2.48 -11.19 -9.81
C ALA A 24 1.58 -9.94 -9.85
N SER A 25 2.20 -8.76 -10.02
CA SER A 25 1.44 -7.56 -10.33
C SER A 25 0.66 -7.82 -11.63
N PRO A 26 -0.68 -7.63 -11.66
CA PRO A 26 -1.43 -7.70 -12.91
C PRO A 26 -1.14 -6.48 -13.81
N PHE A 27 -0.46 -5.46 -13.26
CA PHE A 27 -0.17 -4.23 -13.96
C PHE A 27 1.18 -4.28 -14.65
N LYS A 28 1.18 -3.84 -15.90
CA LYS A 28 2.37 -3.49 -16.67
C LYS A 28 2.72 -2.02 -16.44
N VAL A 29 3.93 -1.75 -15.95
CA VAL A 29 4.41 -0.38 -15.73
C VAL A 29 5.07 0.20 -16.99
N GLU A 30 4.60 1.37 -17.40
CA GLU A 30 5.26 2.22 -18.41
C GLU A 30 5.75 3.51 -17.76
N ILE A 31 7.07 3.67 -17.63
CA ILE A 31 7.67 4.92 -17.13
C ILE A 31 7.76 5.91 -18.28
N THR A 32 7.24 7.12 -18.05
CA THR A 32 7.26 8.21 -19.04
C THR A 32 8.42 9.17 -18.76
N ASN A 33 8.63 10.13 -19.68
CA ASN A 33 9.57 11.23 -19.49
C ASN A 33 8.96 12.43 -18.72
N GLU A 34 7.68 12.36 -18.36
CA GLU A 34 7.00 13.42 -17.62
C GLU A 34 7.45 13.42 -16.15
N THR A 35 7.73 14.62 -15.63
CA THR A 35 8.14 14.81 -14.24
C THR A 35 7.32 15.91 -13.58
N LYS A 36 7.16 15.81 -12.27
CA LYS A 36 6.44 16.78 -11.44
C LYS A 36 7.11 16.88 -10.08
N GLU A 37 7.17 18.08 -9.52
CA GLU A 37 7.62 18.28 -8.15
C GLU A 37 6.45 18.04 -7.17
N ILE A 38 6.64 17.15 -6.20
CA ILE A 38 5.64 16.81 -5.18
C ILE A 38 6.33 16.71 -3.83
N ALA A 39 5.85 17.48 -2.85
CA ALA A 39 6.43 17.55 -1.51
C ALA A 39 7.96 17.80 -1.48
N GLY A 40 8.48 18.56 -2.44
CA GLY A 40 9.92 18.86 -2.58
C GLY A 40 10.74 17.78 -3.29
N TYR A 41 10.10 16.76 -3.87
CA TYR A 41 10.77 15.69 -4.63
C TYR A 41 10.38 15.74 -6.10
N THR A 42 11.37 15.64 -6.98
CA THR A 42 11.15 15.34 -8.39
C THR A 42 10.60 13.92 -8.52
N CYS A 43 9.38 13.82 -9.03
CA CYS A 43 8.68 12.56 -9.24
C CYS A 43 8.54 12.29 -10.74
N LYS A 44 8.81 11.05 -11.15
CA LYS A 44 8.55 10.58 -12.52
C LYS A 44 7.14 10.05 -12.62
N LYS A 45 6.48 10.28 -13.75
CA LYS A 45 5.19 9.68 -14.04
C LYS A 45 5.36 8.28 -14.60
N ALA A 46 4.62 7.33 -14.05
CA ALA A 46 4.37 6.03 -14.65
C ALA A 46 2.89 5.84 -14.92
N ILE A 47 2.60 5.04 -15.94
CA ILE A 47 1.26 4.57 -16.28
C ILE A 47 1.23 3.07 -15.99
N LEU A 48 0.34 2.65 -15.10
CA LEU A 48 0.10 1.26 -14.79
C LEU A 48 -1.10 0.80 -15.59
N LYS A 49 -0.93 -0.26 -16.37
CA LYS A 49 -1.94 -0.80 -17.26
C LYS A 49 -2.31 -2.21 -16.84
N ASP A 50 -3.59 -2.45 -16.61
CA ASP A 50 -4.13 -3.79 -16.44
C ASP A 50 -4.72 -4.24 -17.78
N GLU A 51 -4.04 -5.18 -18.44
CA GLU A 51 -4.49 -5.70 -19.72
C GLU A 51 -5.78 -6.53 -19.59
N SER A 52 -6.07 -7.09 -18.41
CA SER A 52 -7.26 -7.92 -18.17
C SER A 52 -8.53 -7.08 -18.06
N THR A 53 -8.45 -5.92 -17.40
CA THR A 53 -9.59 -5.00 -17.22
C THR A 53 -9.58 -3.85 -18.22
N GLN A 54 -8.53 -3.73 -19.05
CA GLN A 54 -8.27 -2.60 -19.94
C GLN A 54 -8.26 -1.24 -19.22
N THR A 55 -7.95 -1.25 -17.93
CA THR A 55 -7.85 -0.04 -17.13
C THR A 55 -6.41 0.47 -17.08
N SER A 56 -6.26 1.78 -16.91
CA SER A 56 -4.95 2.38 -16.66
C SER A 56 -5.04 3.48 -15.62
N PHE A 57 -3.95 3.65 -14.87
CA PHE A 57 -3.86 4.67 -13.84
C PHE A 57 -2.46 5.29 -13.83
N GLU A 58 -2.45 6.57 -13.52
CA GLU A 58 -1.23 7.36 -13.44
C GLU A 58 -0.73 7.42 -12.00
N VAL A 59 0.58 7.31 -11.86
CA VAL A 59 1.27 7.46 -10.59
C VAL A 59 2.50 8.32 -10.79
N TYR A 60 2.69 9.29 -9.90
CA TYR A 60 3.96 10.00 -9.77
C TYR A 60 4.72 9.40 -8.60
N PHE A 61 5.95 8.98 -8.85
CA PHE A 61 6.79 8.31 -7.84
C PHE A 61 8.20 8.89 -7.82
N THR A 62 8.88 8.74 -6.68
CA THR A 62 10.29 9.16 -6.51
C THR A 62 11.15 8.00 -6.00
N ASP A 63 12.36 7.86 -6.53
CA ASP A 63 13.35 6.87 -6.10
C ASP A 63 14.18 7.34 -4.90
N LYS A 64 13.96 8.58 -4.43
CA LYS A 64 14.68 9.20 -3.31
C LYS A 64 14.11 8.84 -1.95
N VAL A 65 12.91 8.28 -1.91
CA VAL A 65 12.23 7.84 -0.69
C VAL A 65 11.99 6.35 -0.80
N ASN A 66 12.61 5.59 0.11
CA ASN A 66 12.30 4.18 0.27
C ASN A 66 10.93 4.05 0.94
N SER A 67 10.07 3.19 0.40
CA SER A 67 8.77 2.94 0.99
C SER A 67 8.44 1.46 0.95
N TYR A 68 7.68 1.01 1.95
CA TYR A 68 7.00 -0.27 1.91
C TYR A 68 5.80 -0.27 0.95
N ALA A 69 5.53 0.81 0.21
CA ALA A 69 4.42 0.84 -0.75
C ALA A 69 4.59 -0.22 -1.84
N GLN A 70 5.84 -0.59 -2.17
CA GLN A 70 6.16 -1.72 -3.04
C GLN A 70 5.60 -3.05 -2.53
N MET A 71 5.27 -3.16 -1.23
CA MET A 71 4.56 -4.33 -0.70
C MET A 71 3.17 -4.46 -1.27
N MET A 72 2.53 -3.37 -1.70
CA MET A 72 1.25 -3.43 -2.40
C MET A 72 1.49 -3.93 -3.82
N THR A 73 0.66 -4.87 -4.25
CA THR A 73 0.84 -5.61 -5.51
C THR A 73 0.83 -4.65 -6.70
N GLU A 74 0.03 -3.60 -6.61
CA GLU A 74 -0.12 -2.49 -7.54
C GLU A 74 1.19 -1.75 -7.81
N TRP A 75 2.04 -1.58 -6.80
CA TRP A 75 3.25 -0.74 -6.88
C TRP A 75 4.53 -1.56 -6.93
N LYS A 76 4.43 -2.89 -6.98
CA LYS A 76 5.57 -3.81 -6.90
C LYS A 76 6.65 -3.54 -7.97
N GLU A 77 6.23 -3.12 -9.16
CA GLU A 77 7.11 -2.81 -10.28
C GLU A 77 7.68 -1.38 -10.26
N LEU A 78 7.14 -0.50 -9.40
CA LEU A 78 7.67 0.86 -9.24
C LEU A 78 8.90 0.83 -8.34
N LYS A 79 10.02 1.35 -8.83
CA LYS A 79 11.24 1.54 -8.03
C LYS A 79 11.16 2.87 -7.28
N GLY A 80 10.43 2.92 -6.17
CA GLY A 80 10.34 4.11 -5.34
C GLY A 80 9.06 4.22 -4.51
N CYS A 81 8.82 5.42 -4.00
CA CYS A 81 7.61 5.77 -3.24
C CYS A 81 6.59 6.47 -4.15
N PRO A 82 5.32 6.01 -4.19
CA PRO A 82 4.25 6.74 -4.86
C PRO A 82 3.90 8.01 -4.08
N MET A 83 4.04 9.16 -4.75
CA MET A 83 3.82 10.49 -4.18
C MET A 83 2.48 11.10 -4.62
N GLN A 84 1.94 10.65 -5.76
CA GLN A 84 0.57 10.97 -6.18
C GLN A 84 0.00 9.80 -6.96
N PHE A 85 -1.23 9.39 -6.64
CA PHE A 85 -1.98 8.35 -7.36
C PHE A 85 -3.48 8.51 -7.12
N THR A 86 -4.29 7.83 -7.93
CA THR A 86 -5.75 7.78 -7.76
C THR A 86 -6.17 6.36 -7.39
N ILE A 87 -7.07 6.24 -6.42
CA ILE A 87 -7.76 4.98 -6.11
C ILE A 87 -9.25 5.14 -6.39
N GLU A 88 -9.90 4.08 -6.83
CA GLU A 88 -11.34 4.03 -6.99
C GLU A 88 -11.93 3.07 -5.95
N GLN A 89 -12.84 3.57 -5.12
CA GLN A 89 -13.49 2.79 -4.08
C GLN A 89 -14.96 3.17 -4.00
N GLY A 90 -15.86 2.17 -4.13
CA GLY A 90 -17.31 2.40 -4.06
C GLY A 90 -17.85 3.35 -5.14
N GLY A 91 -17.24 3.35 -6.33
CA GLY A 91 -17.62 4.26 -7.43
C GLY A 91 -17.14 5.70 -7.27
N MET A 92 -16.38 6.00 -6.22
CA MET A 92 -15.74 7.30 -6.01
C MET A 92 -14.25 7.23 -6.33
N LYS A 93 -13.73 8.27 -7.01
CA LYS A 93 -12.31 8.43 -7.30
C LYS A 93 -11.67 9.35 -6.26
N PHE A 94 -10.66 8.83 -5.56
CA PHE A 94 -9.89 9.55 -4.56
C PHE A 94 -8.49 9.81 -5.10
N GLN A 95 -8.12 11.09 -5.21
CA GLN A 95 -6.77 11.48 -5.57
C GLN A 95 -5.95 11.69 -4.29
N MET A 96 -4.90 10.90 -4.15
CA MET A 96 -3.95 10.98 -3.05
C MET A 96 -2.71 11.76 -3.52
N ILE A 97 -2.33 12.81 -2.79
CA ILE A 97 -1.13 13.62 -3.08
C ILE A 97 -0.36 13.85 -1.78
N ALA A 98 0.92 13.50 -1.77
CA ALA A 98 1.82 13.80 -0.67
C ALA A 98 2.00 15.32 -0.52
N LYS A 99 1.76 15.83 0.69
CA LYS A 99 1.91 17.26 1.00
C LYS A 99 3.29 17.60 1.56
N SER A 100 3.88 16.70 2.34
CA SER A 100 5.18 16.89 2.99
C SER A 100 5.85 15.54 3.25
N VAL A 101 7.18 15.54 3.27
CA VAL A 101 8.01 14.41 3.71
C VAL A 101 9.00 14.96 4.73
N THR A 102 9.04 14.37 5.92
CA THR A 102 10.02 14.72 6.96
C THR A 102 10.83 13.50 7.35
N ALA A 103 12.14 13.67 7.53
CA ALA A 103 13.05 12.63 7.99
C ALA A 103 13.20 12.74 9.50
N GLU A 104 12.26 12.14 10.23
CA GLU A 104 12.25 12.17 11.70
C GLU A 104 12.59 10.78 12.25
N GLN A 105 13.28 10.74 13.40
CA GLN A 105 13.39 9.51 14.16
C GLN A 105 12.02 9.14 14.73
N VAL A 106 11.43 8.08 14.20
CA VAL A 106 10.18 7.52 14.72
C VAL A 106 10.52 6.56 15.86
N THR A 107 10.04 6.86 17.06
CA THR A 107 10.26 5.99 18.23
C THR A 107 9.43 4.71 18.10
N ALA A 108 9.96 3.60 18.62
CA ALA A 108 9.26 2.31 18.63
C ALA A 108 7.87 2.39 19.33
N ASP A 109 7.70 3.34 20.25
CA ASP A 109 6.43 3.58 20.95
C ASP A 109 5.27 3.94 20.02
N ARG A 110 5.54 4.53 18.85
CA ARG A 110 4.52 4.82 17.83
C ARG A 110 3.88 3.55 17.25
N PHE A 111 4.56 2.42 17.36
CA PHE A 111 4.11 1.13 16.84
C PHE A 111 3.60 0.19 17.94
N LYS A 112 3.53 0.64 19.20
CA LYS A 112 2.94 -0.14 20.29
C LYS A 112 1.44 -0.27 20.08
N ILE A 113 0.96 -1.51 20.18
CA ILE A 113 -0.47 -1.81 20.17
C ILE A 113 -1.08 -1.26 21.47
N PRO A 114 -2.12 -0.41 21.39
CA PRO A 114 -2.78 0.09 22.59
C PRO A 114 -3.42 -1.04 23.40
N SER A 115 -3.50 -0.89 24.73
CA SER A 115 -3.97 -1.95 25.64
C SER A 115 -5.44 -2.34 25.45
N ASP A 116 -6.24 -1.51 24.78
CA ASP A 116 -7.64 -1.78 24.47
C ASP A 116 -7.85 -2.55 23.16
N TYR A 117 -6.77 -2.97 22.50
CA TYR A 117 -6.83 -3.86 21.33
C TYR A 117 -6.66 -5.32 21.77
N LYS A 118 -7.53 -6.19 21.25
CA LYS A 118 -7.35 -7.63 21.35
C LYS A 118 -6.40 -8.09 20.25
N VAL A 119 -5.25 -8.66 20.62
CA VAL A 119 -4.41 -9.35 19.64
C VAL A 119 -5.10 -10.65 19.23
N VAL A 120 -5.29 -10.83 17.93
CA VAL A 120 -5.93 -12.00 17.32
C VAL A 120 -5.01 -12.60 16.25
N THR A 121 -5.21 -13.87 15.93
CA THR A 121 -4.53 -14.48 14.79
C THR A 121 -5.13 -14.02 13.46
N GLN A 122 -4.40 -14.21 12.36
CA GLN A 122 -4.92 -13.93 11.03
C GLN A 122 -6.21 -14.74 10.73
N GLU A 123 -6.26 -16.00 11.15
CA GLU A 123 -7.45 -16.87 10.99
C GLU A 123 -8.65 -16.34 11.76
N GLU A 124 -8.44 -15.91 13.00
CA GLU A 124 -9.50 -15.32 13.84
C GLU A 124 -10.02 -14.03 13.23
N MET A 125 -9.14 -13.17 12.69
CA MET A 125 -9.55 -11.95 12.01
C MET A 125 -10.35 -12.23 10.74
N MET A 126 -9.96 -13.23 9.94
CA MET A 126 -10.71 -13.64 8.75
C MET A 126 -12.12 -14.13 9.12
N LYS A 127 -12.26 -14.91 10.19
CA LYS A 127 -13.58 -15.34 10.71
C LYS A 127 -14.42 -14.15 11.18
N MET A 128 -13.81 -13.15 11.81
CA MET A 128 -14.50 -11.95 12.28
C MET A 128 -14.96 -11.02 11.15
N LEU A 129 -14.22 -10.94 10.04
CA LEU A 129 -14.54 -10.10 8.87
C LEU A 129 -15.58 -10.73 7.92
N GLY A 130 -16.22 -11.83 8.32
CA GLY A 130 -17.22 -12.51 7.50
C GLY A 130 -16.61 -13.33 6.36
N GLY A 131 -15.38 -13.83 6.53
CA GLY A 131 -14.79 -14.83 5.67
C GLY A 131 -15.61 -16.13 5.72
N SER A 132 -16.67 -16.19 4.91
CA SER A 132 -17.32 -17.42 4.54
C SER A 132 -16.28 -18.29 3.84
N ASN A 133 -15.84 -19.37 4.50
CA ASN A 133 -15.34 -20.53 3.78
C ASN A 133 -16.39 -20.88 2.72
N LYS A 134 -16.09 -20.62 1.44
CA LYS A 134 -16.68 -21.42 0.38
C LYS A 134 -15.95 -22.76 0.44
N GLU A 135 -16.57 -23.72 1.09
CA GLU A 135 -16.35 -25.14 0.81
C GLU A 135 -16.71 -25.45 -0.66
#